data_AF-A0A7Y0L293-F1
#
_entry.id   AF-A0A7Y0L293-F1
#
_cell.length_a   1.000
_cell.length_b   1.000
_cell.length_c   1.000
_cell.angle_alpha   90.00
_cell.angle_beta   90.00
_cell.angle_gamma   90.00
#
_symmetry.space_group_name_H-M   'P 1'
#
loop_
_entity.id
_entity.type
_entity.pdbx_description
1 polymer ?
#
loop_
_entity_poly.entity_id
_entity_poly.type
_entity_poly.pdbx_seq_one_letter_code
_entity_poly.pdbx_strand_id
1 'polypeptide(L)'
;MTRRGLVTAGIMAILVGGAAAGIWANLHHEEVQARQALQVEAGQQLFQSLCETCHGPAGDGSGGAPDLTNGEVVSKYPTTQALAHFIQTRMPASDPHSLTARQAQDLALWIDSLSSRPNQNVAKLKLLP
;
A
#
# COMPACT_ATOMS: atom_id res chain seq x y z
N MET A 1 20.07 55.83 9.78
CA MET A 1 18.93 54.94 9.41
C MET A 1 19.47 53.66 8.78
N THR A 2 19.58 52.59 9.58
CA THR A 2 20.27 51.33 9.30
C THR A 2 19.32 50.25 8.76
N ARG A 3 19.13 50.16 7.43
CA ARG A 3 18.32 49.10 6.77
C ARG A 3 19.06 47.77 6.56
N ARG A 4 20.32 47.64 6.98
CA ARG A 4 21.18 46.48 6.69
C ARG A 4 21.04 45.29 7.66
N GLY A 5 20.32 45.44 8.79
CA GLY A 5 20.22 44.40 9.82
C GLY A 5 19.19 43.30 9.58
N LEU A 6 18.26 43.46 8.62
CA LEU A 6 17.17 42.49 8.40
C LEU A 6 17.52 41.36 7.43
N VAL A 7 18.49 41.56 6.53
CA VAL A 7 18.76 40.60 5.44
C VAL A 7 19.53 39.37 5.96
N THR A 8 20.42 39.53 6.95
CA THR A 8 21.21 38.43 7.49
C THR A 8 20.42 37.52 8.43
N ALA A 9 19.43 38.06 9.15
CA ALA A 9 18.55 37.26 10.02
C ALA A 9 17.60 36.34 9.23
N GLY A 10 17.14 36.76 8.04
CA GLY A 10 16.24 35.97 7.20
C GLY A 10 16.87 34.73 6.55
N ILE A 11 18.17 34.77 6.25
CA ILE A 11 18.88 33.68 5.56
C ILE A 11 19.17 32.50 6.50
N MET A 12 19.44 32.75 7.80
CA MET A 12 19.68 31.70 8.78
C MET A 12 18.41 30.91 9.16
N ALA A 13 17.23 31.52 9.13
CA ALA A 13 15.97 30.83 9.42
C ALA A 13 15.57 29.81 8.33
N ILE A 14 15.94 30.06 7.07
CA ILE A 14 15.65 29.16 5.95
C ILE A 14 16.53 27.91 6.00
N LEU A 15 17.80 28.05 6.38
CA LEU A 15 18.74 26.91 6.44
C LEU A 15 18.42 25.93 7.57
N VAL A 16 17.95 26.43 8.72
CA VAL A 16 17.53 25.56 9.84
C VAL A 16 16.14 24.92 9.56
N GLY A 17 15.20 25.67 9.00
CA GLY A 17 13.86 25.16 8.68
C GLY A 17 13.82 24.14 7.54
N GLY A 18 14.62 24.35 6.49
CA GLY A 18 14.70 23.43 5.34
C GLY A 18 15.31 22.07 5.68
N ALA A 19 16.34 22.04 6.52
CA ALA A 19 16.95 20.80 6.99
C ALA A 19 15.98 19.98 7.86
N ALA A 20 15.22 20.62 8.75
CA ALA A 20 14.20 19.95 9.55
C ALA A 20 13.07 19.38 8.68
N ALA A 21 12.53 20.14 7.72
CA ALA A 21 11.46 19.66 6.84
C ALA A 21 11.87 18.42 6.01
N GLY A 22 13.11 18.38 5.51
CA GLY A 22 13.64 17.22 4.77
C GLY A 22 13.78 15.96 5.64
N ILE A 23 14.25 16.11 6.88
CA ILE A 23 14.37 14.98 7.84
C ILE A 23 12.97 14.43 8.19
N TRP A 24 12.02 15.32 8.50
CA TRP A 24 10.63 14.92 8.79
C TRP A 24 9.97 14.19 7.62
N ALA A 25 10.16 14.67 6.39
CA ALA A 25 9.61 14.01 5.20
C ALA A 25 10.15 12.59 5.00
N ASN A 26 11.46 12.38 5.22
CA ASN A 26 12.07 11.06 5.09
C ASN A 26 11.55 10.08 6.16
N LEU A 27 11.53 10.49 7.43
CA LEU A 27 11.04 9.65 8.53
C LEU A 27 9.56 9.27 8.35
N HIS A 28 8.72 10.20 7.89
CA HIS A 28 7.32 9.88 7.57
C HIS A 28 7.19 8.91 6.39
N HIS A 29 8.04 9.04 5.38
CA HIS A 29 8.03 8.10 4.26
C HIS A 29 8.40 6.69 4.73
N GLU A 30 9.44 6.56 5.56
CA GLU A 30 9.84 5.28 6.16
C GLU A 30 8.71 4.68 7.03
N GLU A 31 8.06 5.49 7.87
CA GLU A 31 6.92 5.05 8.69
C GLU A 31 5.74 4.57 7.83
N VAL A 32 5.40 5.30 6.76
CA VAL A 32 4.33 4.93 5.82
C VAL A 32 4.68 3.61 5.11
N GLN A 33 5.92 3.42 4.69
CA GLN A 33 6.36 2.18 4.05
C GLN A 33 6.32 1.00 5.01
N ALA A 34 6.82 1.16 6.25
CA ALA A 34 6.77 0.12 7.26
C ALA A 34 5.32 -0.28 7.58
N ARG A 35 4.42 0.69 7.74
CA ARG A 35 2.98 0.42 7.94
C ARG A 35 2.37 -0.33 6.77
N GLN A 36 2.79 -0.06 5.54
CA GLN A 36 2.25 -0.76 4.38
C GLN A 36 2.83 -2.17 4.23
N ALA A 37 4.10 -2.39 4.59
CA ALA A 37 4.70 -3.72 4.67
C ALA A 37 3.88 -4.63 5.59
N LEU A 38 3.56 -4.14 6.79
CA LEU A 38 2.72 -4.84 7.76
C LEU A 38 1.31 -5.12 7.22
N GLN A 39 0.75 -4.23 6.40
CA GLN A 39 -0.55 -4.43 5.74
C GLN A 39 -0.52 -5.55 4.70
N VAL A 40 0.55 -5.58 3.90
CA VAL A 40 0.73 -6.62 2.89
C VAL A 40 0.93 -7.98 3.55
N GLU A 41 1.69 -8.04 4.65
CA GLU A 41 1.87 -9.26 5.43
C GLU A 41 0.55 -9.72 6.08
N ALA A 42 -0.22 -8.80 6.68
CA ALA A 42 -1.54 -9.13 7.21
C ALA A 42 -2.50 -9.61 6.11
N GLY A 43 -2.47 -8.98 4.94
CA GLY A 43 -3.23 -9.39 3.75
C GLY A 43 -2.84 -10.80 3.28
N GLN A 44 -1.55 -11.14 3.29
CA GLN A 44 -1.07 -12.47 2.95
C GLN A 44 -1.64 -13.54 3.89
N GLN A 45 -1.57 -13.30 5.20
CA GLN A 45 -2.09 -14.23 6.22
C GLN A 45 -3.60 -14.42 6.07
N LEU A 46 -4.34 -13.33 5.85
CA LEU A 46 -5.77 -13.39 5.59
C LEU A 46 -6.08 -14.19 4.32
N PHE A 47 -5.33 -13.97 3.25
CA PHE A 47 -5.53 -14.68 1.98
C PHE A 47 -5.31 -16.19 2.13
N GLN A 48 -4.26 -16.60 2.83
CA GLN A 48 -4.00 -18.01 3.13
C GLN A 48 -5.15 -18.63 3.93
N SER A 49 -5.72 -17.89 4.87
CA SER A 49 -6.82 -18.42 5.69
C SER A 49 -8.18 -18.48 4.98
N LEU A 50 -8.47 -17.58 4.04
CA LEU A 50 -9.83 -17.36 3.52
C LEU A 50 -9.98 -17.53 2.00
N CYS A 51 -8.90 -17.42 1.24
CA CYS A 51 -8.97 -17.21 -0.21
C CYS A 51 -8.22 -18.29 -1.00
N GLU A 52 -7.14 -18.85 -0.44
CA GLU A 52 -6.24 -19.77 -1.15
C GLU A 52 -6.94 -21.02 -1.69
N THR A 53 -7.97 -21.52 -0.99
CA THR A 53 -8.72 -22.71 -1.40
C THR A 53 -9.34 -22.56 -2.80
N CYS A 54 -9.73 -21.34 -3.16
CA CYS A 54 -10.30 -21.05 -4.48
C CYS A 54 -9.24 -20.43 -5.40
N HIS A 55 -8.50 -19.43 -4.92
CA HIS A 55 -7.58 -18.64 -5.73
C HIS A 55 -6.16 -19.23 -5.84
N GLY A 56 -5.91 -20.41 -5.27
CA GLY A 56 -4.59 -21.04 -5.23
C GLY A 56 -3.68 -20.44 -4.15
N PRO A 57 -2.70 -21.19 -3.63
CA PRO A 57 -1.80 -20.73 -2.57
C PRO A 57 -0.89 -19.57 -3.00
N ALA A 58 -0.60 -19.47 -4.30
CA ALA A 58 0.16 -18.36 -4.87
C ALA A 58 -0.72 -17.24 -5.44
N GLY A 59 -2.06 -17.38 -5.37
CA GLY A 59 -2.99 -16.51 -6.09
C GLY A 59 -3.05 -16.79 -7.60
N ASP A 60 -2.52 -17.94 -8.05
CA ASP A 60 -2.40 -18.38 -9.44
C ASP A 60 -3.71 -18.92 -10.04
N GLY A 61 -4.79 -18.93 -9.25
CA GLY A 61 -6.11 -19.38 -9.65
C GLY A 61 -6.26 -20.91 -9.58
N SER A 62 -7.46 -21.37 -9.23
CA SER A 62 -7.82 -22.79 -9.31
C SER A 62 -9.33 -22.95 -9.44
N GLY A 63 -9.81 -24.07 -9.99
CA GLY A 63 -11.23 -24.44 -9.93
C GLY A 63 -12.24 -23.43 -10.48
N GLY A 64 -11.82 -22.53 -11.39
CA GLY A 64 -12.66 -21.47 -11.96
C GLY A 64 -12.50 -20.08 -11.32
N ALA A 65 -11.72 -19.95 -10.25
CA ALA A 65 -11.30 -18.65 -9.73
C ALA A 65 -10.22 -18.05 -10.64
N PRO A 66 -10.20 -16.70 -10.82
CA PRO A 66 -9.22 -16.06 -11.67
C PRO A 66 -7.81 -16.06 -11.04
N ASP A 67 -6.81 -16.08 -11.92
CA ASP A 67 -5.41 -15.82 -11.59
C ASP A 67 -5.23 -14.33 -11.23
N LEU A 68 -4.71 -14.09 -10.04
CA LEU A 68 -4.46 -12.77 -9.46
C LEU A 68 -3.05 -12.24 -9.74
N THR A 69 -2.14 -13.10 -10.21
CA THR A 69 -0.72 -12.79 -10.41
C THR A 69 -0.44 -12.10 -11.75
N ASN A 70 -1.24 -12.41 -12.79
CA ASN A 70 -1.04 -11.87 -14.14
C ASN A 70 -1.47 -10.40 -14.32
N GLY A 71 -2.08 -9.80 -13.29
CA GLY A 71 -2.51 -8.41 -13.29
C GLY A 71 -3.83 -8.10 -14.04
N GLU A 72 -4.47 -9.08 -14.68
CA GLU A 72 -5.71 -8.89 -15.43
C GLU A 72 -6.86 -8.47 -14.50
N VAL A 73 -7.10 -9.22 -13.42
CA VAL A 73 -8.15 -8.89 -12.42
C VAL A 73 -7.93 -7.49 -11.88
N VAL A 74 -6.68 -7.24 -11.53
CA VAL A 74 -6.20 -6.08 -10.82
C VAL A 74 -6.33 -4.82 -11.70
N SER A 75 -6.09 -4.93 -13.01
CA SER A 75 -6.31 -3.86 -14.01
C SER A 75 -7.76 -3.36 -14.12
N LYS A 76 -8.76 -4.16 -13.72
CA LYS A 76 -10.18 -3.80 -13.79
C LYS A 76 -10.58 -2.78 -12.71
N TYR A 77 -9.73 -2.57 -11.70
CA TYR A 77 -9.97 -1.66 -10.59
C TYR A 77 -9.01 -0.47 -10.67
N PRO A 78 -9.51 0.78 -10.75
CA PRO A 78 -8.66 1.97 -10.94
C PRO A 78 -7.74 2.26 -9.74
N THR A 79 -8.09 1.78 -8.55
CA THR A 79 -7.31 1.97 -7.33
C THR A 79 -7.35 0.71 -6.46
N THR A 80 -6.36 0.56 -5.56
CA THR A 80 -6.39 -0.46 -4.52
C THR A 80 -7.65 -0.37 -3.66
N GLN A 81 -8.13 0.85 -3.39
CA GLN A 81 -9.37 1.08 -2.63
C GLN A 81 -10.61 0.54 -3.37
N ALA A 82 -10.65 0.67 -4.70
CA ALA A 82 -11.75 0.12 -5.50
C ALA A 82 -11.75 -1.42 -5.46
N LEU A 83 -10.56 -2.03 -5.51
CA LEU A 83 -10.40 -3.48 -5.29
C LEU A 83 -10.80 -3.89 -3.87
N ALA A 84 -10.36 -3.15 -2.85
CA ALA A 84 -10.74 -3.38 -1.45
C ALA A 84 -12.25 -3.33 -1.24
N HIS A 85 -12.93 -2.35 -1.83
CA HIS A 85 -14.39 -2.27 -1.77
C HIS A 85 -15.07 -3.48 -2.41
N PHE A 86 -14.56 -3.95 -3.56
CA PHE A 86 -15.06 -5.17 -4.18
C PHE A 86 -14.85 -6.38 -3.27
N ILE A 87 -13.64 -6.55 -2.72
CA ILE A 87 -13.33 -7.64 -1.79
C ILE A 87 -14.27 -7.60 -0.60
N GLN A 88 -14.44 -6.43 0.04
CA GLN A 88 -15.30 -6.27 1.20
C GLN A 88 -16.76 -6.65 0.92
N THR A 89 -17.27 -6.30 -0.26
CA THR A 89 -18.70 -6.43 -0.57
C THR A 89 -19.06 -7.72 -1.29
N ARG A 90 -18.09 -8.40 -1.92
CA ARG A 90 -18.33 -9.54 -2.80
C ARG A 90 -17.52 -10.78 -2.44
N MET A 91 -16.53 -10.66 -1.56
CA MET A 91 -15.67 -11.75 -1.13
C MET A 91 -15.66 -11.91 0.40
N PRO A 92 -15.42 -13.13 0.90
CA PRO A 92 -15.40 -14.40 0.16
C PRO A 92 -16.75 -14.69 -0.52
N ALA A 93 -16.75 -15.37 -1.67
CA ALA A 93 -17.99 -15.63 -2.40
C ALA A 93 -19.02 -16.43 -1.59
N SER A 94 -18.55 -17.22 -0.62
CA SER A 94 -19.37 -17.98 0.33
C SER A 94 -20.01 -17.13 1.43
N ASP A 95 -19.43 -15.98 1.75
CA ASP A 95 -19.91 -15.10 2.83
C ASP A 95 -19.55 -13.62 2.56
N PRO A 96 -20.22 -12.96 1.59
CA PRO A 96 -19.97 -11.56 1.28
C PRO A 96 -20.25 -10.65 2.48
N HIS A 97 -19.51 -9.54 2.63
CA HIS A 97 -19.58 -8.60 3.76
C HIS A 97 -19.03 -9.10 5.10
N SER A 98 -18.50 -10.33 5.17
CA SER A 98 -17.86 -10.86 6.38
C SER A 98 -16.54 -10.15 6.75
N LEU A 99 -15.87 -9.53 5.77
CA LEU A 99 -14.62 -8.82 5.97
C LEU A 99 -14.85 -7.39 6.46
N THR A 100 -14.05 -6.96 7.44
CA THR A 100 -13.96 -5.54 7.79
C THR A 100 -13.32 -4.73 6.65
N ALA A 101 -13.58 -3.42 6.61
CA ALA A 101 -12.95 -2.53 5.64
C ALA A 101 -11.41 -2.60 5.69
N ARG A 102 -10.84 -2.78 6.89
CA ARG A 102 -9.40 -2.92 7.08
C ARG A 102 -8.87 -4.22 6.47
N GLN A 103 -9.49 -5.35 6.79
CA GLN A 103 -9.08 -6.64 6.23
C GLN A 103 -9.17 -6.65 4.70
N ALA A 104 -10.22 -6.06 4.13
CA ALA A 104 -10.37 -5.95 2.68
C ALA A 104 -9.29 -5.06 2.05
N GLN A 105 -8.87 -3.99 2.73
CA GLN A 105 -7.78 -3.12 2.30
C GLN A 105 -6.43 -3.84 2.34
N ASP A 106 -6.17 -4.62 3.39
CA ASP A 106 -4.94 -5.39 3.56
C ASP A 106 -4.83 -6.49 2.49
N LEU A 107 -5.94 -7.20 2.22
CA LEU A 107 -6.06 -8.15 1.12
C LEU A 107 -5.82 -7.49 -0.25
N ALA A 108 -6.42 -6.33 -0.51
CA ALA A 108 -6.23 -5.61 -1.78
C ALA A 108 -4.78 -5.19 -1.99
N LEU A 109 -4.10 -4.72 -0.94
CA LEU A 109 -2.68 -4.36 -0.98
C LEU A 109 -1.79 -5.58 -1.29
N TRP A 110 -2.11 -6.73 -0.69
CA TRP A 110 -1.40 -7.97 -0.98
C TRP A 110 -1.65 -8.47 -2.40
N ILE A 111 -2.90 -8.48 -2.89
CA ILE A 111 -3.24 -8.84 -4.27
C ILE A 111 -2.56 -7.92 -5.27
N ASP A 112 -2.51 -6.61 -5.01
CA ASP A 112 -1.74 -5.68 -5.83
C ASP A 112 -0.25 -6.05 -5.87
N SER A 113 0.32 -6.55 -4.76
CA SER A 113 1.72 -6.96 -4.68
C SER A 113 2.04 -8.25 -5.46
N LEU A 114 1.04 -9.11 -5.70
CA LEU A 114 1.16 -10.27 -6.58
C LEU A 114 1.18 -9.86 -8.05
N SER A 115 0.43 -8.82 -8.38
CA SER A 115 0.31 -8.33 -9.75
C SER A 115 1.55 -7.55 -10.18
N SER A 116 1.80 -7.50 -11.49
CA SER A 116 2.82 -6.62 -12.07
C SER A 116 2.50 -5.11 -11.94
N ARG A 117 1.41 -4.70 -11.27
CA ARG A 117 1.21 -3.29 -10.94
C ARG A 117 2.18 -2.91 -9.80
N PRO A 118 3.12 -1.98 -10.03
CA PRO A 118 3.91 -1.45 -8.93
C PRO A 118 2.94 -0.69 -8.01
N ASN A 119 2.61 -1.28 -6.87
CA ASN A 119 2.16 -0.50 -5.74
C ASN A 119 3.32 0.42 -5.37
N GLN A 120 3.14 1.71 -5.63
CA GLN A 120 4.20 2.74 -5.58
C GLN A 120 4.90 2.83 -4.21
N ASN A 121 4.27 2.28 -3.17
CA ASN A 121 4.75 2.33 -1.80
C ASN A 121 5.46 1.02 -1.36
N VAL A 122 5.13 -0.17 -1.91
CA VAL A 122 5.88 -1.43 -1.69
C VAL A 122 6.92 -1.76 -2.75
N ALA A 123 6.84 -1.18 -3.96
CA ALA A 123 7.90 -1.31 -4.97
C ALA A 123 9.26 -0.81 -4.43
N LYS A 124 9.22 0.16 -3.51
CA LYS A 124 10.39 0.64 -2.76
C LYS A 124 10.83 -0.30 -1.61
N LEU A 125 9.96 -1.19 -1.12
CA LEU A 125 10.26 -2.14 -0.06
C LEU A 125 11.12 -3.31 -0.55
N LYS A 126 10.94 -3.74 -1.81
CA LYS A 126 11.79 -4.74 -2.50
C LYS A 126 13.17 -4.21 -2.93
N LEU A 127 13.45 -2.92 -2.70
CA LEU A 127 14.70 -2.24 -3.10
C LEU A 127 15.55 -1.80 -1.90
N LEU A 128 15.16 -2.15 -0.68
CA LEU A 128 15.99 -2.00 0.51
C LEU A 128 16.80 -3.30 0.70
N PRO A 129 18.14 -3.24 0.78
CA PRO A 129 19.00 -4.41 1.00
C PRO A 129 18.79 -5.06 2.36
#